data_AF-Q7VM16-F1
#
_entry.id   AF-Q7VM16-F1
#
_cell.length_a   1.000
_cell.length_b   1.000
_cell.length_c   1.000
_cell.angle_alpha   90.00
_cell.angle_beta   90.00
_cell.angle_gamma   90.00
#
_symmetry.space_group_name_H-M   'P 1'
#
loop_
_entity.id
_entity.type
_entity.pdbx_description
1 polymer ?
#
loop_
_entity_poly.entity_id
_entity_poly.type
_entity_poly.pdbx_seq_one_letter_code
_entity_poly.pdbx_strand_id
1 'polypeptide(L)'
;MKKTYSFPTFSQMYANEARIVKKVKEYIRYQFRTILCNKERQQFVHYLQHNTQWQPLFNHEPYRVNTLLEKYCNRSFNKSERLEAILTNFMLMEKLLPLALCRALSEGKSIEIAKLTDNLKICLMANQLDPLEGFWAITLRDHQDMMIYHASFSFIKPNGLLIASIQGTNQEDAQAMIKKVTKELHGVRPMFMLISVFKFESAVKCRIIWHCT
;
A
#
# COMPACT_ATOMS: atom_id res chain seq x y z
N MET A 1 -13.66 -18.82 19.52
CA MET A 1 -12.37 -18.20 19.89
C MET A 1 -11.99 -17.18 18.82
N LYS A 2 -11.88 -15.88 19.15
CA LYS A 2 -11.33 -14.91 18.19
C LYS A 2 -9.87 -15.29 17.94
N LYS A 3 -9.52 -15.57 16.68
CA LYS A 3 -8.17 -15.95 16.28
C LYS A 3 -7.28 -14.71 16.43
N THR A 4 -6.50 -14.67 17.51
CA THR A 4 -5.52 -13.60 17.74
C THR A 4 -4.49 -13.62 16.61
N TYR A 5 -4.14 -12.45 16.07
CA TYR A 5 -3.15 -12.37 14.99
C TYR A 5 -1.81 -12.98 15.44
N SER A 6 -1.23 -13.78 14.55
CA SER A 6 0.10 -14.38 14.68
C SER A 6 0.93 -14.00 13.47
N PHE A 7 2.22 -13.71 13.68
CA PHE A 7 3.13 -13.46 12.56
C PHE A 7 3.17 -14.67 11.62
N PRO A 8 3.07 -14.49 10.29
CA PRO A 8 2.92 -15.61 9.38
C PRO A 8 4.19 -16.44 9.30
N THR A 9 4.02 -17.74 9.12
CA THR A 9 5.11 -18.69 8.87
C THR A 9 5.63 -18.58 7.44
N PHE A 10 6.81 -19.14 7.17
CA PHE A 10 7.33 -19.23 5.81
C PHE A 10 6.35 -19.87 4.82
N SER A 11 5.67 -20.96 5.23
CA SER A 11 4.71 -21.66 4.39
C SER A 11 3.48 -20.81 4.04
N GLN A 12 3.07 -19.90 4.93
CA GLN A 12 1.98 -18.95 4.67
C GLN A 12 2.40 -17.83 3.72
N MET A 13 3.66 -17.38 3.79
CA MET A 13 4.17 -16.31 2.93
C MET A 13 4.54 -16.77 1.51
N TYR A 14 4.98 -18.02 1.35
CA TYR A 14 5.49 -18.56 0.08
C TYR A 14 4.77 -19.83 -0.36
N ALA A 15 3.45 -19.90 -0.14
CA ALA A 15 2.62 -21.08 -0.42
C ALA A 15 2.72 -21.57 -1.88
N ASN A 16 2.84 -20.63 -2.83
CA ASN A 16 2.73 -20.90 -4.27
C ASN A 16 4.09 -21.00 -4.99
N GLU A 17 5.24 -20.95 -4.29
CA GLU A 17 6.55 -21.04 -4.94
C GLU A 17 6.93 -22.49 -5.28
N ALA A 18 6.83 -22.83 -6.56
CA ALA A 18 7.15 -24.17 -7.08
C ALA A 18 8.65 -24.41 -7.27
N ARG A 19 9.47 -23.36 -7.41
CA ARG A 19 10.90 -23.49 -7.74
C ARG A 19 11.71 -23.79 -6.49
N ILE A 20 12.20 -25.02 -6.36
CA ILE A 20 12.89 -25.53 -5.16
C ILE A 20 14.06 -24.64 -4.73
N VAL A 21 14.97 -24.30 -5.66
CA VAL A 21 16.16 -23.47 -5.35
C VAL A 21 15.75 -22.09 -4.82
N LYS A 22 14.74 -21.47 -5.45
CA LYS A 22 14.21 -20.17 -5.00
C LYS A 22 13.56 -20.29 -3.64
N LYS A 23 12.77 -21.34 -3.40
CA LYS A 23 12.11 -21.62 -2.13
C LYS A 23 13.12 -21.79 -0.97
N VAL A 24 14.21 -22.54 -1.18
CA VAL A 24 15.27 -22.70 -0.17
C VAL A 24 15.93 -21.35 0.14
N LYS A 25 16.26 -20.56 -0.88
CA LYS A 25 16.86 -19.25 -0.71
C LYS A 25 15.95 -18.29 0.07
N GLU A 26 14.67 -18.26 -0.26
CA GLU A 26 13.69 -17.45 0.45
C GLU A 26 13.45 -17.95 1.88
N TYR A 27 13.50 -19.27 2.12
CA TYR A 27 13.41 -19.84 3.46
C TYR A 27 14.56 -19.35 4.35
N ILE A 28 15.79 -19.45 3.88
CA ILE A 28 16.97 -18.99 4.63
C ILE A 28 16.87 -17.49 4.92
N ARG A 29 16.51 -16.69 3.91
CA ARG A 29 16.32 -15.24 4.06
C ARG A 29 15.22 -14.91 5.08
N TYR A 30 14.10 -15.60 5.02
CA TYR A 30 12.98 -15.42 5.94
C TYR A 30 13.41 -15.73 7.38
N GLN A 31 14.07 -16.87 7.63
CA GLN A 31 14.51 -17.25 8.97
C GLN A 31 15.50 -16.22 9.53
N PHE A 32 16.51 -15.85 8.74
CA PHE A 32 17.50 -14.86 9.12
C PHE A 32 16.85 -13.51 9.47
N ARG A 33 15.99 -12.98 8.60
CA ARG A 33 15.31 -11.70 8.82
C ARG A 33 14.36 -11.74 10.03
N THR A 34 13.69 -12.88 10.26
CA THR A 34 12.78 -13.08 11.39
C THR A 34 13.53 -13.03 12.72
N ILE A 35 14.73 -13.64 12.78
CA ILE A 35 15.61 -13.57 13.96
C ILE A 35 16.10 -12.14 14.17
N LEU A 36 16.61 -11.50 13.11
CA LEU A 36 17.15 -10.13 13.19
C LEU A 36 16.10 -9.08 13.59
N CYS A 37 14.85 -9.26 13.20
CA CYS A 37 13.74 -8.35 13.47
C CYS A 37 12.85 -8.85 14.61
N ASN A 38 13.32 -9.74 15.50
CA ASN A 38 12.45 -10.40 16.47
C ASN A 38 11.74 -9.40 17.43
N LYS A 39 12.47 -8.36 17.89
CA LYS A 39 11.89 -7.32 18.74
C LYS A 39 10.79 -6.55 18.01
N GLU A 40 11.08 -6.10 16.79
CA GLU A 40 10.15 -5.30 15.99
C GLU A 40 8.94 -6.14 15.56
N ARG A 41 9.15 -7.43 15.26
CA ARG A 41 8.10 -8.41 14.98
C ARG A 41 7.14 -8.56 16.15
N GLN A 42 7.67 -8.69 17.38
CA GLN A 42 6.82 -8.79 18.58
C GLN A 42 5.99 -7.51 18.79
N GLN A 43 6.61 -6.34 18.61
CA GLN A 43 5.90 -5.06 18.69
C GLN A 43 4.81 -4.93 17.61
N PHE A 44 5.11 -5.35 16.38
CA PHE A 44 4.15 -5.36 15.28
C PHE A 44 2.96 -6.29 15.54
N VAL A 45 3.22 -7.51 16.02
CA VAL A 45 2.17 -8.46 16.42
C VAL A 45 1.32 -7.87 17.53
N HIS A 46 1.94 -7.32 18.58
CA HIS A 46 1.24 -6.68 19.68
C HIS A 46 0.34 -5.53 19.19
N TYR A 47 0.84 -4.70 18.27
CA TYR A 47 0.04 -3.64 17.65
C TYR A 47 -1.19 -4.19 16.92
N LEU A 48 -1.04 -5.21 16.08
CA LEU A 48 -2.16 -5.80 15.33
C LEU A 48 -3.16 -6.53 16.23
N GLN A 49 -2.72 -7.07 17.36
CA GLN A 49 -3.61 -7.67 18.35
C GLN A 49 -4.51 -6.63 19.03
N HIS A 50 -4.01 -5.41 19.24
CA HIS A 50 -4.80 -4.30 19.77
C HIS A 50 -5.63 -3.60 18.68
N ASN A 51 -5.10 -3.46 17.46
CA ASN A 51 -5.73 -2.79 16.32
C ASN A 51 -6.32 -3.81 15.34
N THR A 52 -7.35 -4.52 15.80
CA THR A 52 -7.92 -5.68 15.10
C THR A 52 -8.45 -5.38 13.69
N GLN A 53 -8.83 -4.13 13.40
CA GLN A 53 -9.32 -3.68 12.10
C GLN A 53 -8.32 -3.88 10.96
N TRP A 54 -7.01 -3.90 11.22
CA TRP A 54 -6.00 -4.08 10.16
C TRP A 54 -5.54 -5.53 9.99
N GLN A 55 -5.96 -6.44 10.87
CA GLN A 55 -5.62 -7.85 10.75
C GLN A 55 -6.02 -8.47 9.41
N PRO A 56 -7.22 -8.18 8.83
CA PRO A 56 -7.60 -8.72 7.52
C PRO A 56 -6.57 -8.42 6.44
N LEU A 57 -5.99 -7.21 6.43
CA LEU A 57 -5.01 -6.79 5.44
C LEU A 57 -3.78 -7.72 5.38
N PHE A 58 -3.30 -8.17 6.54
CA PHE A 58 -2.14 -9.07 6.68
C PHE A 58 -2.53 -10.56 6.64
N ASN A 59 -3.76 -10.90 7.00
CA ASN A 59 -4.25 -12.28 6.91
C ASN A 59 -4.57 -12.69 5.47
N HIS A 60 -5.10 -11.76 4.67
CA HIS A 60 -5.40 -11.99 3.26
C HIS A 60 -4.12 -12.08 2.41
N GLU A 61 -3.14 -11.21 2.69
CA GLU A 61 -1.85 -11.21 1.99
C GLU A 61 -0.69 -11.26 3.00
N PRO A 62 -0.30 -12.47 3.46
CA PRO A 62 0.80 -12.63 4.43
C PRO A 62 2.13 -12.07 3.94
N TYR A 63 2.37 -11.99 2.63
CA TYR A 63 3.59 -11.42 2.07
C TYR A 63 3.85 -9.98 2.54
N ARG A 64 2.80 -9.23 2.91
CA ARG A 64 2.91 -7.85 3.41
C ARG A 64 3.84 -7.69 4.60
N VAL A 65 4.08 -8.72 5.41
CA VAL A 65 5.02 -8.62 6.54
C VAL A 65 6.47 -8.44 6.09
N ASN A 66 6.80 -8.68 4.82
CA ASN A 66 8.11 -8.33 4.26
C ASN A 66 8.37 -6.82 4.25
N THR A 67 7.35 -5.98 4.42
CA THR A 67 7.55 -4.55 4.70
C THR A 67 8.42 -4.34 5.94
N LEU A 68 8.18 -5.14 6.99
CA LEU A 68 8.97 -5.11 8.21
C LEU A 68 10.30 -5.86 8.07
N LEU A 69 10.30 -7.02 7.41
CA LEU A 69 11.48 -7.89 7.34
C LEU A 69 12.53 -7.41 6.32
N GLU A 70 12.10 -6.87 5.18
CA GLU A 70 12.95 -6.58 4.02
C GLU A 70 13.12 -5.10 3.70
N LYS A 71 12.05 -4.40 3.32
CA LYS A 71 12.10 -2.99 2.91
C LYS A 71 10.70 -2.38 2.99
N TYR A 72 10.61 -1.09 3.30
CA TYR A 72 9.32 -0.39 3.30
C TYR A 72 9.50 1.06 2.84
N CYS A 73 9.00 1.35 1.64
CA CYS A 73 9.03 2.62 0.90
C CYS A 73 10.43 3.22 0.63
N ASN A 74 11.31 3.26 1.63
CA ASN A 74 12.69 3.73 1.52
C ASN A 74 13.67 2.62 1.91
N ARG A 75 14.70 2.42 1.07
CA ARG A 75 15.77 1.44 1.32
C ARG A 75 16.72 1.87 2.44
N SER A 76 16.76 3.14 2.79
CA SER A 76 17.61 3.65 3.88
C SER A 76 17.07 3.28 5.26
N PHE A 77 15.80 2.89 5.38
CA PHE A 77 15.20 2.59 6.68
C PHE A 77 15.79 1.31 7.29
N ASN A 78 16.25 1.44 8.51
CA ASN A 78 16.59 0.30 9.36
C ASN A 78 15.31 -0.39 9.90
N LYS A 79 15.45 -1.51 10.61
CA LYS A 79 14.32 -2.29 11.13
C LYS A 79 13.39 -1.52 12.07
N SER A 80 13.93 -0.66 12.93
CA SER A 80 13.14 0.16 13.84
C SER A 80 12.37 1.24 13.08
N GLU A 81 13.04 1.91 12.13
CA GLU A 81 12.43 2.93 11.27
C GLU A 81 11.33 2.35 10.39
N ARG A 82 11.53 1.14 9.84
CA ARG A 82 10.49 0.42 9.08
C ARG A 82 9.26 0.17 9.96
N LEU A 83 9.44 -0.37 11.16
CA LEU A 83 8.33 -0.59 12.08
C LEU A 83 7.62 0.72 12.41
N GLU A 84 8.36 1.76 12.78
CA GLU A 84 7.80 3.06 13.13
C GLU A 84 6.99 3.66 11.98
N ALA A 85 7.50 3.59 10.74
CA ALA A 85 6.81 4.06 9.55
C ALA A 85 5.51 3.25 9.32
N ILE A 86 5.57 1.92 9.42
CA ILE A 86 4.40 1.03 9.29
C ILE A 86 3.33 1.41 10.31
N LEU A 87 3.68 1.50 11.60
CA LEU A 87 2.72 1.81 12.67
C LEU A 87 2.15 3.22 12.51
N THR A 88 3.00 4.21 12.20
CA THR A 88 2.58 5.59 11.95
C THR A 88 1.58 5.66 10.81
N ASN A 89 1.83 4.93 9.72
CA ASN A 89 0.95 4.89 8.57
C ASN A 89 -0.46 4.41 8.93
N PHE A 90 -0.59 3.32 9.69
CA PHE A 90 -1.90 2.83 10.12
C PHE A 90 -2.58 3.75 11.15
N MET A 91 -1.83 4.29 12.11
CA MET A 91 -2.38 5.24 13.08
C MET A 91 -2.90 6.51 12.40
N LEU A 92 -2.21 7.01 11.37
CA LEU A 92 -2.67 8.20 10.62
C LEU A 92 -3.90 7.89 9.77
N MET A 93 -3.97 6.71 9.16
CA MET A 93 -5.18 6.29 8.44
C MET A 93 -6.41 6.24 9.35
N GLU A 94 -6.26 5.72 10.57
CA GLU A 94 -7.35 5.70 11.56
C GLU A 94 -7.78 7.10 12.01
N LYS A 95 -6.87 8.07 12.00
CA LYS A 95 -7.19 9.47 12.31
C LYS A 95 -7.90 10.17 11.16
N LEU A 96 -7.60 9.78 9.91
CA LEU A 96 -8.13 10.41 8.71
C LEU A 96 -9.46 9.83 8.27
N LEU A 97 -9.69 8.53 8.49
CA LEU A 97 -10.86 7.83 7.99
C LEU A 97 -11.73 7.26 9.12
N PRO A 98 -13.07 7.28 8.95
CA PRO A 98 -13.96 6.55 9.82
C PRO A 98 -13.63 5.04 9.85
N LEU A 99 -13.84 4.40 11.01
CA LEU A 99 -13.56 2.98 11.22
C LEU A 99 -14.17 2.05 10.16
N ALA A 100 -15.36 2.38 9.66
CA ALA A 100 -16.03 1.61 8.60
C ALA A 100 -15.21 1.58 7.29
N LEU A 101 -14.60 2.71 6.92
CA LEU A 101 -13.73 2.81 5.74
C LEU A 101 -12.39 2.09 5.97
N CYS A 102 -11.80 2.21 7.17
CA CYS A 102 -10.60 1.43 7.53
C CYS A 102 -10.84 -0.08 7.38
N ARG A 103 -11.98 -0.58 7.86
CA ARG A 103 -12.37 -1.99 7.71
C ARG A 103 -12.54 -2.37 6.24
N ALA A 104 -13.25 -1.55 5.46
CA ALA A 104 -13.41 -1.78 4.03
C ALA A 104 -12.06 -1.90 3.30
N LEU A 105 -11.13 -0.99 3.57
CA LEU A 105 -9.76 -1.03 3.02
C LEU A 105 -9.01 -2.30 3.44
N SER A 106 -9.11 -2.69 4.72
CA SER A 106 -8.46 -3.89 5.24
C SER A 106 -8.95 -5.19 4.57
N GLU A 107 -10.22 -5.20 4.16
CA GLU A 107 -10.88 -6.28 3.42
C GLU A 107 -10.58 -6.22 1.91
N GLY A 108 -9.76 -5.27 1.47
CA GLY A 108 -9.37 -5.10 0.07
C GLY A 108 -10.39 -4.36 -0.79
N LYS A 109 -11.41 -3.72 -0.19
CA LYS A 109 -12.40 -2.92 -0.93
C LYS A 109 -11.78 -1.61 -1.43
N SER A 110 -12.27 -1.15 -2.57
CA SER A 110 -11.96 0.15 -3.16
C SER A 110 -13.00 1.18 -2.70
N ILE A 111 -12.55 2.35 -2.24
CA ILE A 111 -13.41 3.44 -1.79
C ILE A 111 -13.33 4.55 -2.82
N GLU A 112 -14.46 4.91 -3.44
CA GLU A 112 -14.53 6.10 -4.28
C GLU A 112 -14.40 7.36 -3.43
N ILE A 113 -13.42 8.20 -3.75
CA ILE A 113 -13.17 9.46 -3.03
C ILE A 113 -13.50 10.70 -3.88
N ALA A 114 -13.55 10.56 -5.21
CA ALA A 114 -13.99 11.62 -6.10
C ALA A 114 -14.47 11.06 -7.44
N LYS A 115 -15.54 11.64 -7.98
CA LYS A 115 -15.95 11.47 -9.38
C LYS A 115 -15.37 12.63 -10.19
N LEU A 116 -14.58 12.33 -11.23
CA LEU A 116 -13.93 13.35 -12.09
C LEU A 116 -14.81 13.72 -13.28
N THR A 117 -15.38 12.71 -13.93
CA THR A 117 -16.33 12.82 -15.04
C THR A 117 -17.37 11.71 -14.89
N ASP A 118 -18.33 11.60 -15.79
CA ASP A 118 -19.26 10.46 -15.81
C ASP A 118 -18.56 9.11 -16.02
N ASN A 119 -17.36 9.13 -16.61
CA ASN A 119 -16.62 7.92 -16.96
C ASN A 119 -15.37 7.68 -16.11
N LEU A 120 -14.96 8.65 -15.27
CA LEU A 120 -13.70 8.62 -14.53
C LEU A 120 -13.92 8.90 -13.06
N LYS A 121 -13.28 8.08 -12.22
CA LYS A 121 -13.33 8.20 -10.76
C LYS A 121 -11.95 7.99 -10.14
N ILE A 122 -11.76 8.61 -8.99
CA ILE A 122 -10.60 8.40 -8.12
C ILE A 122 -11.04 7.52 -6.96
N CYS A 123 -10.27 6.47 -6.70
CA CYS A 123 -10.51 5.57 -5.58
C CYS A 123 -9.28 5.41 -4.69
N LEU A 124 -9.51 5.31 -3.39
CA LEU A 124 -8.56 4.89 -2.38
C LEU A 124 -8.71 3.38 -2.11
N MET A 125 -7.60 2.65 -2.11
CA MET A 125 -7.60 1.22 -1.82
C MET A 125 -6.32 0.79 -1.11
N ALA A 126 -6.31 -0.44 -0.57
CA ALA A 126 -5.05 -1.10 -0.21
C ALA A 126 -4.21 -1.35 -1.47
N ASN A 127 -2.91 -1.07 -1.43
CA ASN A 127 -1.98 -1.33 -2.52
C ASN A 127 -1.86 -2.85 -2.73
N GLN A 128 -2.18 -3.31 -3.94
CA GLN A 128 -2.15 -4.70 -4.35
C GLN A 128 -0.97 -5.04 -5.27
N LEU A 129 -0.26 -4.04 -5.81
CA LEU A 129 0.81 -4.25 -6.79
C LEU A 129 2.13 -4.61 -6.11
N ASP A 130 2.60 -3.79 -5.18
CA ASP A 130 3.77 -4.09 -4.34
C ASP A 130 3.60 -3.46 -2.95
N PRO A 131 3.30 -4.24 -1.89
CA PRO A 131 3.15 -3.70 -0.54
C PRO A 131 4.43 -3.06 0.01
N LEU A 132 5.59 -3.37 -0.56
CA LEU A 132 6.88 -2.81 -0.15
C LEU A 132 7.05 -1.35 -0.59
N GLU A 133 6.24 -0.88 -1.55
CA GLU A 133 6.16 0.52 -1.97
C GLU A 133 5.12 1.31 -1.14
N GLY A 134 4.41 0.67 -0.22
CA GLY A 134 3.41 1.33 0.63
C GLY A 134 2.15 0.51 0.73
N PHE A 135 1.33 0.79 1.74
CA PHE A 135 0.11 0.01 1.97
C PHE A 135 -1.11 0.55 1.23
N TRP A 136 -1.07 1.79 0.77
CA TRP A 136 -2.23 2.46 0.19
C TRP A 136 -1.96 2.87 -1.23
N ALA A 137 -3.04 2.98 -1.99
CA ALA A 137 -2.99 3.48 -3.35
C ALA A 137 -4.16 4.40 -3.65
N ILE A 138 -3.86 5.49 -4.36
CA ILE A 138 -4.86 6.25 -5.08
C ILE A 138 -4.86 5.74 -6.52
N THR A 139 -6.03 5.37 -7.02
CA THR A 139 -6.21 4.85 -8.36
C THR A 139 -7.13 5.75 -9.17
N LEU A 140 -6.79 5.96 -10.43
CA LEU A 140 -7.70 6.51 -11.42
C LEU A 140 -8.31 5.34 -12.17
N ARG A 141 -9.64 5.27 -12.17
CA ARG A 141 -10.40 4.18 -12.77
C ARG A 141 -11.47 4.72 -13.71
N ASP A 142 -11.85 3.89 -14.68
CA ASP A 142 -13.01 4.18 -15.51
C ASP A 142 -14.33 3.67 -14.87
N HIS A 143 -15.44 3.87 -15.57
CA HIS A 143 -16.78 3.38 -15.20
C HIS A 143 -16.89 1.84 -15.13
N GLN A 144 -16.00 1.11 -15.80
CA GLN A 144 -15.91 -0.36 -15.74
C GLN A 144 -14.99 -0.84 -14.60
N ASP A 145 -14.54 0.08 -13.75
CA ASP A 145 -13.60 -0.14 -12.66
C ASP A 145 -12.19 -0.53 -13.11
N MET A 146 -11.88 -0.35 -14.39
CA MET A 146 -10.56 -0.62 -14.96
C MET A 146 -9.56 0.41 -14.48
N MET A 147 -8.44 -0.07 -13.95
CA MET A 147 -7.37 0.79 -13.45
C MET A 147 -6.57 1.40 -14.61
N ILE A 148 -6.59 2.73 -14.71
CA ILE A 148 -5.86 3.51 -15.70
C ILE A 148 -4.49 3.92 -15.14
N TYR A 149 -4.48 4.40 -13.90
CA TYR A 149 -3.25 4.72 -13.15
C TYR A 149 -3.37 4.31 -11.69
N HIS A 150 -2.21 4.04 -11.10
CA HIS A 150 -2.02 3.67 -9.71
C HIS A 150 -0.88 4.49 -9.11
N ALA A 151 -1.13 5.11 -7.96
CA ALA A 151 -0.09 5.77 -7.18
C ALA A 151 -0.04 5.17 -5.78
N SER A 152 1.04 4.45 -5.47
CA SER A 152 1.26 3.89 -4.15
C SER A 152 1.81 4.94 -3.20
N PHE A 153 1.36 4.90 -1.94
CA PHE A 153 1.83 5.83 -0.93
C PHE A 153 1.84 5.24 0.48
N SER A 154 2.54 5.95 1.36
CA SER A 154 2.56 5.72 2.80
C SER A 154 2.69 7.04 3.55
N PHE A 155 2.10 7.13 4.73
CA PHE A 155 2.42 8.20 5.66
C PHE A 155 3.68 7.88 6.46
N ILE A 156 4.60 8.83 6.52
CA ILE A 156 5.87 8.73 7.23
C ILE A 156 6.03 9.90 8.21
N LYS A 157 6.80 9.72 9.29
CA LYS A 157 7.05 10.80 10.24
C LYS A 157 7.94 11.92 9.64
N PRO A 158 7.88 13.14 10.20
CA PRO A 158 6.99 13.58 11.27
C PRO A 158 5.56 13.91 10.80
N ASN A 159 5.36 14.38 9.56
CA ASN A 159 4.05 14.63 8.92
C ASN A 159 4.22 14.51 7.39
N GLY A 160 4.87 13.45 6.93
CA GLY A 160 5.19 13.21 5.54
C GLY A 160 4.17 12.30 4.86
N LEU A 161 3.85 12.59 3.61
CA LEU A 161 3.25 11.63 2.69
C LEU A 161 4.29 11.25 1.65
N LEU A 162 4.65 9.99 1.59
CA LEU A 162 5.60 9.46 0.63
C LEU A 162 4.85 8.80 -0.52
N ILE A 163 5.01 9.32 -1.74
CA ILE A 163 4.57 8.65 -2.97
C ILE A 163 5.74 7.81 -3.45
N ALA A 164 5.60 6.48 -3.43
CA ALA A 164 6.69 5.57 -3.74
C ALA A 164 6.71 5.15 -5.21
N SER A 165 5.53 5.05 -5.84
CA SER A 165 5.43 4.78 -7.26
C SER A 165 4.18 5.40 -7.86
N ILE A 166 4.29 5.79 -9.14
CA ILE A 166 3.14 6.10 -9.99
C ILE A 166 3.30 5.30 -11.26
N GLN A 167 2.31 4.48 -11.56
CA GLN A 167 2.33 3.53 -12.66
C GLN A 167 1.04 3.67 -13.47
N GLY A 168 1.16 3.68 -14.80
CA GLY A 168 0.03 3.57 -15.71
C GLY A 168 -0.36 2.10 -15.90
N THR A 169 -1.51 1.87 -16.52
CA THR A 169 -1.92 0.54 -16.96
C THR A 169 -0.94 -0.06 -17.98
N ASN A 170 -0.72 -1.37 -17.90
CA ASN A 170 0.15 -2.13 -18.80
C ASN A 170 -0.64 -2.88 -19.88
N GLN A 171 -1.90 -2.50 -20.12
CA GLN A 171 -2.72 -3.12 -21.17
C GLN A 171 -2.20 -2.77 -22.56
N GLU A 172 -2.48 -3.63 -23.54
CA GLU A 172 -2.04 -3.46 -24.94
C GLU A 172 -2.44 -2.08 -25.50
N ASP A 173 -3.63 -1.59 -25.14
CA ASP A 173 -4.17 -0.29 -25.57
C ASP A 173 -3.86 0.88 -24.62
N ALA A 174 -2.89 0.75 -23.71
CA ALA A 174 -2.60 1.77 -22.69
C ALA A 174 -2.39 3.18 -23.27
N GLN A 175 -1.70 3.31 -24.41
CA GLN A 175 -1.47 4.62 -25.04
C GLN A 175 -2.77 5.26 -25.56
N ALA A 176 -3.63 4.47 -26.21
CA ALA A 176 -4.92 4.95 -26.70
C ALA A 176 -5.84 5.35 -25.53
N MET A 177 -5.84 4.54 -24.46
CA MET A 177 -6.56 4.82 -23.22
C MET A 177 -6.08 6.13 -22.58
N ILE A 178 -4.77 6.31 -22.41
CA ILE A 178 -4.20 7.54 -21.83
C ILE A 178 -4.61 8.77 -22.64
N LYS A 179 -4.59 8.68 -23.98
CA LYS A 179 -5.01 9.78 -24.85
C LYS A 179 -6.49 10.13 -24.67
N LYS A 180 -7.36 9.11 -24.60
CA LYS A 180 -8.80 9.29 -24.33
C LYS A 180 -9.04 9.96 -22.98
N VAL A 181 -8.42 9.43 -21.92
CA VAL A 181 -8.55 9.95 -20.56
C VAL A 181 -8.03 11.38 -20.47
N THR A 182 -6.91 11.70 -21.13
CA THR A 182 -6.38 13.06 -21.18
C THR A 182 -7.38 14.04 -21.82
N LYS A 183 -8.11 13.61 -22.86
CA LYS A 183 -9.16 14.43 -23.49
C LYS A 183 -10.34 14.66 -22.53
N GLU A 184 -10.75 13.62 -21.81
CA GLU A 184 -11.82 13.72 -20.79
C GLU A 184 -11.41 14.59 -19.59
N LEU A 185 -10.13 14.62 -19.25
CA LEU A 185 -9.56 15.50 -18.22
C LEU A 185 -9.19 16.89 -18.78
N HIS A 186 -9.82 17.33 -19.87
CA HIS A 186 -9.62 18.65 -20.50
C HIS A 186 -8.15 18.99 -20.82
N GLY A 187 -7.35 17.98 -21.18
CA GLY A 187 -5.92 18.14 -21.51
C GLY A 187 -4.98 17.87 -20.34
N VAL A 188 -5.46 17.67 -19.12
CA VAL A 188 -4.63 17.29 -17.96
C VAL A 188 -4.18 15.84 -18.11
N ARG A 189 -2.88 15.59 -18.05
CA ARG A 189 -2.37 14.20 -18.10
C ARG A 189 -2.78 13.46 -16.82
N PRO A 190 -3.23 12.20 -16.90
CA PRO A 190 -3.72 11.43 -15.75
C PRO A 190 -2.75 11.35 -14.57
N MET A 191 -1.45 11.22 -14.84
CA MET A 191 -0.41 11.24 -13.82
C MET A 191 -0.44 12.52 -12.96
N PHE A 192 -0.61 13.69 -13.60
CA PHE A 192 -0.69 14.96 -12.88
C PHE A 192 -2.00 15.10 -12.09
N MET A 193 -3.07 14.42 -12.53
CA MET A 193 -4.32 14.38 -11.79
C MET A 193 -4.13 13.69 -10.44
N LEU A 194 -3.46 12.53 -10.41
CA LEU A 194 -3.14 11.84 -9.15
C LEU A 194 -2.27 12.68 -8.21
N ILE A 195 -1.29 13.41 -8.76
CA ILE A 195 -0.46 14.34 -7.99
C ILE A 195 -1.31 15.46 -7.37
N SER A 196 -2.29 15.96 -8.11
CA SER A 196 -3.18 17.02 -7.64
C SER A 196 -4.05 16.55 -6.48
N VAL A 197 -4.50 15.29 -6.50
CA VAL A 197 -5.20 14.65 -5.37
C VAL A 197 -4.33 14.67 -4.11
N PHE A 198 -3.07 14.23 -4.20
CA PHE A 198 -2.15 14.28 -3.05
C PHE A 198 -1.89 15.70 -2.56
N LYS A 199 -1.75 16.67 -3.48
CA LYS A 199 -1.53 18.07 -3.11
C LYS A 199 -2.71 18.67 -2.36
N PHE A 200 -3.93 18.40 -2.82
CA PHE A 200 -5.15 18.91 -2.19
C PHE A 200 -5.30 18.37 -0.76
N GLU A 201 -5.03 17.09 -0.54
CA GLU A 201 -5.03 16.46 0.79
C GLU A 201 -3.88 16.99 1.68
N SER A 202 -2.70 17.21 1.10
CA SER A 202 -1.51 17.66 1.83
C SER A 202 -1.61 19.11 2.32
N ALA A 203 -2.33 19.96 1.58
CA ALA A 203 -2.58 21.36 1.95
C ALA A 203 -3.32 21.50 3.30
N VAL A 204 -3.92 20.41 3.78
CA VAL A 204 -4.65 20.37 5.05
C VAL A 204 -3.78 19.99 6.26
N LYS A 205 -2.60 19.33 6.12
CA LYS A 205 -1.69 19.00 7.27
C LYS A 205 -0.35 18.28 6.99
N CYS A 206 0.04 17.92 5.76
CA CYS A 206 1.21 17.03 5.50
C CYS A 206 2.18 17.57 4.42
N ARG A 207 3.47 17.22 4.52
CA ARG A 207 4.50 17.52 3.50
C ARG A 207 4.65 16.33 2.54
N ILE A 208 4.54 16.55 1.23
CA ILE A 208 4.76 15.48 0.24
C ILE A 208 6.27 15.26 0.04
N ILE A 209 6.70 14.00 0.13
CA ILE A 209 8.07 13.54 -0.15
C ILE A 209 7.98 12.57 -1.34
N TRP A 210 8.86 12.77 -2.32
CA TRP A 210 8.92 11.97 -3.54
C TRP A 210 10.18 11.10 -3.50
N HIS A 211 10.06 9.80 -3.76
CA HIS A 211 11.21 8.92 -4.04
C HIS A 211 10.91 8.12 -5.31
N CYS A 212 11.70 8.36 -6.36
CA CYS A 212 11.81 7.43 -7.48
C CYS A 212 12.82 6.34 -7.09
N THR A 213 12.40 5.07 -7.09
CA THR A 213 13.32 3.92 -7.04
C THR A 213 13.59 3.36 -8.42
#